data_AF-A0A2X1JA77-F1
#
_entry.id   AF-A0A2X1JA77-F1
#
_cell.length_a   1.000
_cell.length_b   1.000
_cell.length_c   1.000
_cell.angle_alpha   90.00
_cell.angle_beta   90.00
_cell.angle_gamma   90.00
#
_symmetry.space_group_name_H-M   'P 1'
#
loop_
_entity.id
_entity.type
_entity.pdbx_description
1 polymer ?
#
loop_
_entity_poly.entity_id
_entity_poly.type
_entity_poly.pdbx_seq_one_letter_code
_entity_poly.pdbx_strand_id
1 'polypeptide(L)'
;MGGGLGGGSSNAATVLVALNHLWQCRLSMDELAEMGLTLGADVPVFVRGHAAFAEGVGEILTPVDPPEKWYLVAHPGVSIPTPVIFKDPETPAQYAKKGQ
;
A
#
# COMPACT_ATOMS: atom_id res chain seq x y z
N MET A 1 -16.42 0.04 -1.58
CA MET A 1 -15.33 0.61 -0.76
C MET A 1 -14.01 0.17 -1.34
N GLY A 2 -13.05 1.10 -1.46
CA GLY A 2 -11.88 1.03 -2.33
C GLY A 2 -11.66 2.40 -2.99
N GLY A 3 -10.94 2.48 -4.11
CA GLY A 3 -10.71 3.73 -4.85
C GLY A 3 -9.24 4.09 -5.08
N GLY A 4 -8.31 3.19 -4.71
CA GLY A 4 -6.88 3.39 -4.94
C GLY A 4 -6.19 4.33 -3.94
N LEU A 5 -6.86 4.69 -2.83
CA LEU A 5 -6.33 5.62 -1.82
C LEU A 5 -5.67 4.93 -0.62
N GLY A 6 -5.62 3.60 -0.57
CA GLY A 6 -4.97 2.86 0.52
C GLY A 6 -5.68 2.92 1.88
N GLY A 7 -6.95 3.32 1.95
CA GLY A 7 -7.66 3.54 3.22
C GLY A 7 -7.68 2.32 4.16
N GLY A 8 -7.94 1.12 3.64
CA GLY A 8 -7.92 -0.11 4.45
C GLY A 8 -6.52 -0.44 5.00
N SER A 9 -5.49 -0.27 4.17
CA SER A 9 -4.10 -0.47 4.57
C SER A 9 -3.66 0.56 5.62
N SER A 10 -4.09 1.81 5.48
CA SER A 10 -3.87 2.86 6.48
C SER A 10 -4.52 2.51 7.82
N ASN A 11 -5.75 2.00 7.82
CA ASN A 11 -6.42 1.57 9.05
C ASN A 11 -5.63 0.45 9.75
N ALA A 12 -5.20 -0.58 9.01
CA ALA A 12 -4.41 -1.68 9.57
C ALA A 12 -3.08 -1.18 10.16
N ALA A 13 -2.34 -0.35 9.43
CA ALA A 13 -1.09 0.23 9.90
C ALA A 13 -1.28 1.07 11.17
N THR A 14 -2.28 1.95 11.20
CA THR A 14 -2.57 2.77 12.38
C THR A 14 -2.91 1.92 13.58
N VAL A 15 -3.70 0.86 13.43
CA VAL A 15 -4.03 -0.06 14.53
C VAL A 15 -2.76 -0.76 15.05
N LEU A 16 -1.90 -1.28 14.15
CA LEU A 16 -0.65 -1.92 14.54
C LEU A 16 0.26 -0.98 15.33
N VAL A 17 0.50 0.23 14.81
CA VAL A 17 1.36 1.23 15.45
C VAL A 17 0.78 1.70 16.78
N ALA A 18 -0.51 2.02 16.82
CA ALA A 18 -1.16 2.51 18.03
C ALA A 18 -1.19 1.44 19.13
N LEU A 19 -1.54 0.20 18.81
CA LEU A 19 -1.59 -0.88 19.79
C LEU A 19 -0.19 -1.31 20.26
N ASN A 20 0.81 -1.37 19.38
CA ASN A 20 2.21 -1.60 19.78
C ASN A 20 2.68 -0.56 20.80
N HIS A 21 2.30 0.71 20.60
CA HIS A 21 2.61 1.79 21.53
C HIS A 21 1.82 1.67 22.85
N LEU A 22 0.49 1.56 22.78
CA LEU A 22 -0.40 1.55 23.95
C LEU A 22 -0.17 0.32 24.85
N TRP A 23 0.12 -0.84 24.25
CA TRP A 23 0.40 -2.07 24.98
C TRP A 23 1.88 -2.27 25.29
N GLN A 24 2.74 -1.35 24.85
CA GLN A 24 4.19 -1.41 25.08
C GLN A 24 4.80 -2.74 24.63
N CYS A 25 4.36 -3.28 23.49
CA CYS A 25 4.88 -4.54 22.96
C CYS A 25 6.36 -4.44 22.52
N ARG A 26 6.85 -3.21 22.29
CA ARG A 26 8.24 -2.90 21.88
C ARG A 26 8.68 -3.56 20.58
N LEU A 27 7.72 -3.82 19.68
CA LEU A 27 8.04 -4.23 18.33
C LEU A 27 8.66 -3.06 17.57
N SER A 28 9.70 -3.34 16.81
CA SER A 28 10.33 -2.42 15.87
C SER A 28 9.39 -2.09 14.71
N MET A 29 9.69 -0.99 14.00
CA MET A 29 8.94 -0.65 12.79
C MET A 29 9.09 -1.71 11.69
N ASP A 30 10.24 -2.41 11.64
CA ASP A 30 10.46 -3.50 10.68
C ASP A 30 9.56 -4.70 10.98
N GLU A 31 9.43 -5.10 12.25
CA GLU A 31 8.51 -6.18 12.66
C GLU A 31 7.04 -5.81 12.40
N LEU A 32 6.66 -4.56 12.70
CA LEU A 32 5.30 -4.09 12.38
C LEU A 32 5.04 -4.05 10.86
N ALA A 33 6.03 -3.66 10.07
CA ALA A 33 5.92 -3.61 8.62
C ALA A 33 5.81 -5.02 8.02
N GLU A 34 6.61 -5.97 8.52
CA GLU A 34 6.56 -7.38 8.11
C GLU A 34 5.19 -8.01 8.43
N MET A 35 4.68 -7.82 9.65
CA MET A 35 3.32 -8.26 9.99
C MET A 35 2.26 -7.57 9.11
N GLY A 36 2.41 -6.27 8.90
CA GLY A 36 1.50 -5.47 8.09
C GLY A 36 1.39 -5.94 6.64
N LEU A 37 2.51 -6.36 6.04
CA LEU A 37 2.57 -6.88 4.68
C LEU A 37 1.62 -8.06 4.46
N THR A 38 1.39 -8.89 5.48
CA THR A 38 0.44 -10.02 5.40
C THR A 38 -1.02 -9.59 5.33
N LEU A 39 -1.33 -8.37 5.79
CA LEU A 39 -2.68 -7.79 5.77
C LEU A 39 -2.95 -6.99 4.49
N GLY A 40 -1.90 -6.43 3.88
CA GLY A 40 -1.98 -5.72 2.62
C GLY A 40 -0.63 -5.16 2.16
N ALA A 41 -0.42 -5.15 0.84
CA ALA A 41 0.82 -4.70 0.21
C ALA A 41 1.20 -3.25 0.57
N ASP A 42 0.22 -2.37 0.79
CA ASP A 42 0.48 -0.96 1.12
C ASP A 42 0.65 -0.72 2.64
N VAL A 43 0.39 -1.69 3.51
CA VAL A 43 0.49 -1.48 4.97
C VAL A 43 1.89 -1.05 5.42
N PRO A 44 3.00 -1.61 4.89
CA PRO A 44 4.36 -1.23 5.28
C PRO A 44 4.67 0.27 5.11
N VAL A 45 4.16 0.93 4.04
CA VAL A 45 4.44 2.36 3.83
C VAL A 45 3.79 3.23 4.90
N PHE A 46 2.58 2.86 5.32
CA PHE A 46 1.87 3.55 6.40
C PHE A 46 2.50 3.28 7.77
N VAL A 47 3.01 2.07 8.02
CA VAL A 47 3.75 1.76 9.26
C VAL A 47 5.03 2.58 9.36
N ARG A 48 5.80 2.68 8.27
CA ARG A 48 7.07 3.43 8.26
C ARG A 48 6.88 4.95 8.25
N GLY A 49 5.73 5.46 7.80
CA GLY A 49 5.32 6.86 7.98
C GLY A 49 6.05 7.89 7.10
N HIS A 50 6.75 7.45 6.05
CA HIS A 50 7.43 8.33 5.10
C HIS A 50 6.96 8.07 3.67
N ALA A 51 6.98 9.10 2.82
CA ALA A 51 6.86 8.91 1.39
C ALA A 51 8.01 8.00 0.91
N ALA A 52 7.69 7.00 0.10
CA ALA A 52 8.64 5.98 -0.30
C ALA A 52 8.41 5.52 -1.74
N PHE A 53 9.52 5.18 -2.40
CA PHE A 53 9.51 4.40 -3.61
C PHE A 53 9.39 2.92 -3.23
N ALA A 54 8.39 2.24 -3.78
CA ALA A 54 8.10 0.83 -3.50
C ALA A 54 8.46 -0.05 -4.69
N GLU A 55 9.20 -1.12 -4.43
CA GLU A 55 9.57 -2.17 -5.38
C GLU A 55 9.13 -3.55 -4.89
N GLY A 56 9.33 -4.58 -5.73
CA GLY A 56 8.87 -5.94 -5.44
C GLY A 56 7.36 -6.06 -5.50
N VAL A 57 6.77 -6.66 -4.47
CA VAL A 57 5.33 -6.72 -4.22
C VAL A 57 4.87 -5.70 -3.17
N GLY A 58 5.72 -4.73 -2.81
CA GLY A 58 5.44 -3.68 -1.81
C GLY A 58 6.31 -3.79 -0.54
N GLU A 59 7.23 -4.75 -0.49
CA GLU A 59 8.09 -5.06 0.66
C GLU A 59 9.40 -4.26 0.67
N ILE A 60 9.90 -3.83 -0.50
CA ILE A 60 11.12 -3.02 -0.62
C ILE A 60 10.72 -1.56 -0.67
N LEU A 61 10.97 -0.82 0.42
CA LEU A 61 10.63 0.60 0.54
C LEU A 61 11.90 1.45 0.70
N THR A 62 12.11 2.36 -0.24
CA THR A 62 13.17 3.38 -0.17
C THR A 62 12.55 4.75 0.11
N PRO A 63 12.81 5.40 1.24
CA PRO A 63 12.30 6.75 1.53
C PRO A 63 12.70 7.76 0.46
N VAL A 64 11.77 8.65 0.08
CA VAL A 64 11.98 9.72 -0.91
C VAL A 64 11.20 10.98 -0.51
N ASP A 65 11.67 12.13 -1.00
CA ASP A 65 11.04 13.44 -0.77
C ASP A 65 10.50 14.02 -2.10
N PRO A 66 9.36 13.54 -2.61
CA PRO A 66 8.76 14.10 -3.81
C PRO A 66 8.21 15.51 -3.53
N PRO A 67 8.08 16.38 -4.55
CA PRO A 67 7.46 17.69 -4.37
C PRO A 67 6.03 17.59 -3.81
N GLU A 68 5.78 18.24 -2.67
CA GLU A 68 4.46 18.31 -2.05
C GLU A 68 3.54 19.25 -2.85
N LYS A 69 2.50 18.69 -3.47
CA LYS A 69 1.56 19.43 -4.32
C LYS A 69 0.16 19.43 -3.71
N TRP A 70 -0.67 20.34 -4.23
CA TRP A 70 -2.11 20.30 -4.02
C TRP A 70 -2.77 19.34 -5.00
N TYR A 71 -3.72 18.54 -4.50
CA TYR A 71 -4.45 17.56 -5.30
C TYR A 71 -5.96 17.78 -5.16
N LEU A 72 -6.67 17.74 -6.29
CA LEU A 72 -8.11 17.53 -6.31
C LEU A 72 -8.36 16.05 -6.53
N VAL A 73 -8.91 15.37 -5.53
CA VAL A 73 -9.22 13.93 -5.60
C VAL A 73 -10.69 13.77 -5.99
N ALA A 74 -10.94 13.17 -7.15
CA ALA A 74 -12.29 12.91 -7.66
C ALA A 74 -12.60 11.41 -7.62
N HIS A 75 -13.81 11.05 -7.18
CA HIS A 75 -14.31 9.69 -7.23
C HIS A 75 -15.53 9.63 -8.16
N PRO A 76 -15.48 8.86 -9.27
CA PRO A 76 -16.58 8.82 -10.25
C PRO A 76 -17.85 8.10 -9.77
N GLY A 77 -17.88 7.56 -8.54
CA GLY A 77 -19.04 6.85 -8.00
C GLY A 77 -19.20 5.41 -8.49
N VAL A 78 -18.20 4.86 -9.21
CA VAL A 78 -18.16 3.46 -9.64
C VAL A 78 -17.14 2.65 -8.82
N SER A 79 -17.46 1.40 -8.54
CA SER A 79 -16.56 0.48 -7.83
C SER A 79 -15.77 -0.37 -8.82
N ILE A 80 -14.45 -0.27 -8.81
CA ILE A 80 -13.55 -1.07 -9.64
C ILE A 80 -12.72 -1.97 -8.72
N PRO A 81 -13.00 -3.29 -8.64
CA PRO A 81 -12.21 -4.20 -7.81
C PRO A 81 -10.81 -4.39 -8.40
N THR A 82 -9.77 -4.31 -7.57
CA THR A 82 -8.37 -4.50 -7.95
C THR A 82 -8.12 -5.76 -8.82
N PRO A 83 -8.70 -6.94 -8.50
CA PRO A 83 -8.48 -8.14 -9.31
C PRO A 83 -9.00 -8.07 -10.74
N VAL A 84 -10.00 -7.21 -11.02
CA VAL A 84 -10.57 -7.06 -12.36
C VAL A 84 -9.53 -6.48 -13.31
N ILE A 85 -8.82 -5.43 -12.89
CA ILE A 85 -7.77 -4.80 -13.69
C ILE A 85 -6.58 -5.74 -13.86
N PHE A 86 -6.08 -6.37 -12.79
CA PHE A 86 -4.91 -7.26 -12.89
C PHE A 86 -5.13 -8.53 -13.73
N LYS A 87 -6.38 -8.96 -13.91
CA LYS A 87 -6.76 -10.11 -14.76
C LYS A 87 -7.06 -9.71 -16.20
N ASP A 88 -7.08 -8.42 -16.52
CA ASP A 88 -7.40 -7.94 -17.86
C ASP A 88 -6.24 -8.31 -18.83
N PRO A 89 -6.53 -9.04 -19.93
CA PRO A 89 -5.54 -9.48 -20.91
C PRO A 89 -4.83 -8.34 -21.65
N GLU A 90 -5.34 -7.13 -21.62
CA GLU A 90 -4.76 -5.92 -22.22
C GLU A 90 -3.98 -5.07 -21.21
N THR A 91 -3.79 -5.55 -19.99
CA THR A 91 -2.91 -4.87 -19.04
C THR A 91 -1.45 -4.95 -19.54
N PRO A 92 -0.67 -3.85 -19.56
CA PRO A 92 0.72 -3.83 -20.05
C PRO A 92 1.62 -4.96 -19.53
N ALA A 93 1.46 -5.36 -18.27
CA ALA A 93 2.20 -6.47 -17.66
C ALA A 93 1.79 -7.87 -18.20
N GLN A 94 0.56 -8.03 -18.71
CA GLN A 94 0.06 -9.27 -19.31
C GLN A 94 0.51 -9.41 -20.78
N TYR A 95 0.67 -8.31 -21.51
CA TYR A 95 1.23 -8.33 -22.87
C TYR A 95 2.65 -8.93 -22.89
N ALA A 96 3.47 -8.58 -21.90
CA ALA A 96 4.83 -9.12 -21.76
C ALA A 96 4.87 -10.67 -21.59
N LYS A 97 3.78 -11.29 -21.13
CA LYS A 97 3.67 -12.75 -20.97
C LYS A 97 3.10 -13.47 -22.20
N LYS A 98 2.42 -12.78 -23.12
CA LYS A 98 1.81 -13.38 -24.33
C LYS A 98 2.77 -13.47 -25.52
N GLY A 99 3.96 -12.89 -25.42
CA GLY A 99 5.00 -12.93 -26.45
C GLY A 99 5.98 -14.10 -26.36
N GLN A 100 5.68 -15.13 -25.55
CA GLN A 100 6.43 -16.40 -25.47
C GLN A 100 5.55 -17.57 -25.90
#